data_AF-A0A7K4NVX3-F1
#
_entry.id   AF-A0A7K4NVX3-F1
#
_cell.length_a   1.000
_cell.length_b   1.000
_cell.length_c   1.000
_cell.angle_alpha   90.00
_cell.angle_beta   90.00
_cell.angle_gamma   90.00
#
_symmetry.space_group_name_H-M   'P 1'
#
loop_
_entity.id
_entity.type
_entity.pdbx_description
1 polymer ?
#
loop_
_entity_poly.entity_id
_entity_poly.type
_entity_poly.pdbx_seq_one_letter_code
_entity_poly.pdbx_strand_id
1 'polypeptide(L)' 'VSVCPPQAVLVDQGLQEWHEKAAGTFVVMPSSGAGPHSHD' A
#
# COMPACT_ATOMS: atom_id res chain seq x y z
N VAL A 1 -0.92 -13.22 -17.40
CA VAL A 1 0.48 -13.20 -16.92
C VAL A 1 0.47 -12.56 -15.54
N SER A 2 0.99 -13.24 -14.51
CA SER A 2 1.06 -12.62 -13.18
C SER A 2 2.08 -11.49 -13.27
N VAL A 3 1.62 -10.24 -13.12
CA VAL A 3 2.43 -9.01 -13.31
C VAL A 3 3.35 -8.72 -12.11
N CYS A 4 3.51 -9.68 -11.21
CA CYS A 4 4.37 -9.52 -10.04
C CYS A 4 5.86 -9.65 -10.44
N PRO A 5 6.71 -8.66 -10.09
CA PRO A 5 8.16 -8.78 -10.22
C PRO A 5 8.69 -10.07 -9.58
N PRO A 6 9.83 -10.62 -10.04
CA PRO A 6 10.38 -11.88 -9.50
C PRO A 6 10.72 -11.84 -8.01
N GLN A 7 10.80 -10.65 -7.42
CA GLN A 7 11.07 -10.41 -6.00
C GLN A 7 9.84 -9.94 -5.21
N ALA A 8 8.68 -9.84 -5.86
CA ALA A 8 7.44 -9.46 -5.20
C ALA A 8 6.86 -10.65 -4.46
N VAL A 9 6.67 -10.47 -3.14
CA VAL A 9 5.97 -11.43 -2.29
C VAL A 9 4.47 -11.16 -2.39
N LEU A 10 3.68 -12.22 -2.57
CA LEU A 10 2.24 -12.16 -2.37
C LEU A 10 1.98 -11.98 -0.88
N VAL A 11 1.56 -10.78 -0.50
CA VAL A 11 1.20 -10.43 0.88
C VAL A 11 -0.32 -10.45 0.99
N ASP A 12 -0.85 -11.10 2.03
CA ASP A 12 -2.26 -11.00 2.36
C ASP A 12 -2.64 -9.54 2.62
N GLN A 13 -3.80 -9.10 2.14
CA GLN A 13 -4.19 -7.69 2.23
C GLN A 13 -4.24 -7.20 3.70
N GLY A 14 -4.62 -8.06 4.65
CA GLY A 14 -4.65 -7.72 6.08
C GLY A 14 -3.26 -7.57 6.70
N LEU A 15 -2.21 -8.06 6.04
CA LEU A 15 -0.83 -7.94 6.49
C LEU A 15 -0.05 -6.81 5.83
N GLN A 16 -0.64 -6.08 4.87
CA GLN A 16 0.04 -4.98 4.17
C GLN A 16 0.53 -3.92 5.15
N GLU A 17 -0.33 -3.47 6.07
CA GLU A 17 0.06 -2.44 7.05
C GLU A 17 1.24 -2.87 7.93
N TRP A 18 1.29 -4.14 8.35
CA TRP A 18 2.37 -4.63 9.19
C TRP A 18 3.71 -4.56 8.44
N HIS A 19 3.72 -4.99 7.18
CA HIS A 19 4.91 -4.95 6.33
C HIS A 19 5.33 -3.51 6.02
N GLU A 20 4.39 -2.62 5.76
CA GLU A 20 4.66 -1.19 5.54
C GLU A 20 5.25 -0.53 6.79
N LYS A 21 4.76 -0.91 7.99
CA LYS A 21 5.30 -0.42 9.27
C LYS A 21 6.70 -0.96 9.51
N ALA A 22 6.95 -2.24 9.25
CA ALA A 22 8.28 -2.85 9.36
C ALA A 22 9.30 -2.23 8.38
N ALA A 23 8.86 -1.85 7.18
CA ALA A 23 9.68 -1.15 6.18
C ALA A 23 9.85 0.35 6.46
N GLY A 24 9.12 0.92 7.43
CA GLY A 24 9.11 2.36 7.70
C GLY A 24 8.44 3.20 6.61
N THR A 25 7.69 2.57 5.70
CA THR A 25 7.00 3.21 4.57
C THR A 25 5.50 3.37 4.81
N PHE A 26 5.01 3.03 6.01
CA PHE A 26 3.60 3.14 6.34
C PHE A 26 3.12 4.59 6.28
N VAL A 27 2.10 4.84 5.46
CA VAL A 27 1.44 6.14 5.33
C VAL A 27 -0.02 5.98 5.74
N VAL A 28 -0.44 6.73 6.76
CA VAL A 28 -1.86 6.86 7.10
C VAL A 28 -2.52 7.69 6.01
N MET A 29 -3.36 7.07 5.19
CA MET A 29 -4.17 7.81 4.23
C MET A 29 -5.20 8.66 4.98
N PRO A 30 -5.24 9.97 4.77
CA PRO A 30 -6.26 10.81 5.39
C PRO A 30 -7.64 10.44 4.82
N SER A 31 -8.65 10.47 5.69
CA SER A 31 -10.04 10.11 5.36
C SER A 31 -10.68 11.00 4.30
N SER A 32 -10.03 12.11 3.93
CA SER A 32 -10.49 13.09 2.95
C SER A 32 -9.30 13.74 2.25
N GLY A 33 -9.42 13.92 0.92
CA GLY A 33 -8.77 15.01 0.18
C GLY A 33 -7.33 14.83 -0.35
N ALA A 34 -6.54 13.85 0.12
CA ALA A 34 -5.12 13.79 -0.27
C ALA A 34 -4.75 12.74 -1.34
N GLY A 35 -5.73 11.98 -1.83
CA GLY A 35 -5.48 10.99 -2.89
C GLY A 35 -5.40 11.66 -4.27
N PRO A 36 -4.66 11.11 -5.25
CA PRO A 36 -4.52 11.67 -6.60
C PRO A 36 -5.82 11.68 -7.43
N HIS A 37 -6.94 11.26 -6.83
CA HIS A 37 -8.28 11.26 -7.40
C HIS A 37 -9.26 12.14 -6.61
N SER A 38 -8.79 12.97 -5.67
CA SER A 38 -9.64 14.00 -5.07
C SER A 38 -9.98 15.02 -6.16
N HIS A 39 -11.26 15.04 -6.57
CA HIS A 39 -11.83 16.14 -7.31
C HIS A 39 -12.44 17.10 -6.29
N ASP A 40 -12.25 18.40 -6.49
CA ASP A 40 -12.86 19.49 -5.72
C ASP A 40 -14.40 19.43 -5.80
#